data_AF-A0A495W266-F1
#
_entry.id   AF-A0A495W266-F1
#
_cell.length_a   1.000
_cell.length_b   1.000
_cell.length_c   1.000
_cell.angle_alpha   90.00
_cell.angle_beta   90.00
_cell.angle_gamma   90.00
#
_symmetry.space_group_name_H-M   'P 1'
#
loop_
_entity.id
_entity.type
_entity.pdbx_description
1 polymer ?
#
loop_
_entity_poly.entity_id
_entity_poly.type
_entity_poly.pdbx_seq_one_letter_code
_entity_poly.pdbx_strand_id
1 'polypeptide(L)'
;MHNHGAIGLPLGFTLLRLVLLGSVTVVAGWALARPFLPTASGALARRVVTGVAGLGGFAVLLTAKATWLSGPAAVVVIVLFVLPPVQRGERPVLGRSVAAVAVLATAAAGAWFSGPPSSFAYITLMAAFIAVAWLALCPPTKAVRLAGAALGMTLLTGLAHVTVAGRLATPATGDPLLTRVALGEDPVDVLVVPHMPGWNIVHTTDTALAVGNAPFSLVPARPRAGTTGRWALVWLAEGRGELWLERAGERTTVAVDPGRVAWTGPDVRGPEGPDYASAVLAAKLAGGRGDLPWPRLTDADAAALRAEVAAIGGPFAVVTDRSPRAVAAEEVVRAEAARLGHTVDPSAPTVLALGGDARTDHRAPWLTPPDLTTPEAQRYAEVLADAFPGEAPTTSGLAAWLTTP
;
A
#
# COMPACT_ATOMS: atom_id res chain seq x y z
N MET A 1 -0.17 33.42 -21.83
CA MET A 1 -1.38 32.70 -21.37
C MET A 1 -1.05 32.07 -20.01
N HIS A 2 -1.55 32.66 -18.92
CA HIS A 2 -1.29 32.18 -17.55
C HIS A 2 -2.38 31.18 -17.18
N ASN A 3 -2.08 29.88 -17.32
CA ASN A 3 -2.97 28.84 -16.83
C ASN A 3 -2.82 28.73 -15.31
N HIS A 4 -3.77 29.30 -14.58
CA HIS A 4 -4.03 28.95 -13.18
C HIS A 4 -4.70 27.57 -13.10
N GLY A 5 -4.04 26.55 -13.66
CA GLY A 5 -4.36 25.15 -13.46
C GLY A 5 -3.96 24.76 -12.04
N ALA A 6 -4.68 25.30 -11.06
CA ALA A 6 -4.58 24.83 -9.69
C ALA A 6 -4.94 23.35 -9.71
N ILE A 7 -3.92 22.53 -9.44
CA ILE A 7 -4.02 21.13 -9.02
C ILE A 7 -4.78 21.15 -7.70
N GLY A 8 -6.10 21.33 -7.80
CA GLY A 8 -6.99 21.22 -6.67
C GLY A 8 -7.16 19.74 -6.41
N LEU A 9 -6.72 19.28 -5.24
CA LEU A 9 -7.34 18.11 -4.62
C LEU A 9 -8.86 18.24 -4.86
N PRO A 10 -9.56 17.17 -5.33
CA PRO A 10 -10.96 17.25 -5.69
C PRO A 10 -11.68 18.02 -4.60
N LEU A 11 -12.35 19.13 -4.96
CA LEU A 11 -12.78 20.16 -4.02
C LEU A 11 -13.54 19.59 -2.81
N GLY A 12 -14.25 18.47 -3.01
CA GLY A 12 -14.89 17.69 -1.95
C GLY A 12 -13.93 17.13 -0.89
N PHE A 13 -12.75 16.63 -1.24
CA PHE A 13 -11.77 16.10 -0.28
C PHE A 13 -11.14 17.22 0.56
N THR A 14 -10.84 18.36 -0.06
CA THR A 14 -10.38 19.56 0.66
C THR A 14 -11.46 20.04 1.63
N LEU A 15 -12.71 20.10 1.17
CA LEU A 15 -13.84 20.48 1.99
C LEU A 15 -14.07 19.51 3.16
N LEU A 16 -13.96 18.19 2.93
CA LEU A 16 -14.04 17.18 4.00
C LEU A 16 -12.93 17.37 5.05
N ARG A 17 -11.70 17.65 4.63
CA ARG A 17 -10.59 17.95 5.55
C ARG A 17 -10.83 19.23 6.37
N LEU A 18 -11.37 20.28 5.75
CA LEU A 18 -11.72 21.51 6.45
C LEU A 18 -12.87 21.28 7.45
N VAL A 19 -13.90 20.52 7.07
CA VAL A 19 -14.99 20.11 7.96
C VAL A 19 -14.44 19.30 9.13
N LEU A 20 -13.55 18.33 8.88
CA LEU A 20 -12.93 17.52 9.92
C LEU A 20 -12.08 18.37 10.88
N LEU A 21 -11.23 19.25 10.35
CA LEU A 21 -10.40 20.16 11.13
C LEU A 21 -11.24 21.08 12.03
N GLY A 22 -12.27 21.71 11.45
CA GLY A 22 -13.20 22.56 12.19
C GLY A 22 -13.95 21.76 13.27
N SER A 23 -14.41 20.55 12.92
CA SER A 23 -15.16 19.71 13.85
C SER A 23 -14.32 19.23 15.03
N VAL A 24 -13.11 18.73 14.78
CA VAL A 24 -12.17 18.34 15.84
C VAL A 24 -11.85 19.53 16.74
N THR A 25 -11.57 20.70 16.17
CA THR A 25 -11.21 21.90 16.94
C THR A 25 -12.33 22.30 17.91
N VAL A 26 -13.58 22.35 17.42
CA VAL A 26 -14.73 22.70 18.24
C VAL A 26 -15.02 21.63 19.30
N VAL A 27 -15.04 20.35 18.91
CA VAL A 27 -15.41 19.24 19.81
C VAL A 27 -14.34 19.01 20.87
N ALA A 28 -13.07 18.97 20.49
CA ALA A 28 -11.96 18.84 21.43
C ALA A 28 -11.84 20.08 22.32
N GLY A 29 -11.95 21.29 21.77
CA GLY A 29 -11.94 22.53 22.54
C GLY A 29 -13.04 22.57 23.60
N TRP A 30 -14.27 22.19 23.23
CA TRP A 30 -15.36 22.05 24.19
C TRP A 30 -15.05 21.00 25.26
N ALA A 31 -14.58 19.82 24.85
CA ALA A 31 -14.32 18.71 25.77
C ALA A 31 -13.22 19.04 26.80
N LEU A 32 -12.19 19.78 26.36
CA LEU A 32 -11.08 20.26 27.20
C LEU A 32 -11.46 21.44 28.09
N ALA A 33 -12.36 22.32 27.64
CA ALA A 33 -12.83 23.47 28.42
C ALA A 33 -13.91 23.08 29.45
N ARG A 34 -14.66 22.00 29.19
CA ARG A 34 -15.77 21.53 30.03
C ARG A 34 -15.45 21.37 31.54
N PRO A 35 -14.24 20.94 31.96
CA PRO A 35 -13.89 20.86 33.38
C PRO A 35 -13.90 22.22 34.09
N PHE A 36 -13.74 23.32 33.37
CA PHE A 36 -13.61 24.68 33.90
C PHE A 36 -14.89 25.51 33.77
N LEU A 37 -15.84 25.07 32.94
CA LEU A 37 -17.11 25.76 32.74
C LEU A 37 -18.11 25.46 33.88
N PRO A 38 -18.91 26.45 34.31
CA PRO A 38 -20.00 26.22 35.26
C PRO A 38 -21.00 25.20 34.71
N THR A 39 -21.66 24.47 35.61
CA THR A 39 -22.54 23.31 35.32
C THR A 39 -23.67 23.62 34.35
N ALA A 40 -24.08 24.89 34.23
CA ALA A 40 -25.05 25.38 33.26
C ALA A 40 -24.45 25.52 31.84
N SER A 41 -23.93 24.43 31.28
CA SER A 41 -23.75 24.37 29.82
C SER A 41 -25.13 24.38 29.18
N GLY A 42 -25.52 25.52 28.61
CA GLY A 42 -26.85 25.73 28.03
C GLY A 42 -27.18 24.69 26.95
N ALA A 43 -28.47 24.39 26.77
CA ALA A 43 -28.95 23.42 25.77
C ALA A 43 -28.41 23.69 24.35
N LEU A 44 -28.13 24.96 24.04
CA LEU A 44 -27.49 25.37 22.79
C LEU A 44 -26.08 24.79 22.62
N ALA A 45 -25.22 24.90 23.64
CA ALA A 45 -23.85 24.37 23.58
C ALA A 45 -23.85 22.85 23.36
N ARG A 46 -24.78 22.15 24.03
CA ARG A 46 -24.98 20.70 23.84
C ARG A 46 -25.34 20.37 22.39
N ARG A 47 -26.34 21.06 21.81
CA ARG A 47 -26.77 20.87 20.42
C ARG A 47 -25.66 21.13 19.42
N VAL A 48 -24.91 22.24 19.61
CA VAL A 48 -23.78 22.59 18.75
C VAL A 48 -22.73 21.49 18.79
N VAL A 49 -22.29 21.06 19.98
CA VAL A 49 -21.27 20.02 20.12
C VAL A 49 -21.71 18.69 19.52
N THR A 50 -22.94 18.24 19.80
CA THR A 50 -23.45 16.98 19.23
C THR A 50 -23.58 17.05 17.71
N GLY A 51 -24.03 18.18 17.16
CA GLY A 51 -24.15 18.38 15.71
C GLY A 51 -22.79 18.42 15.02
N VAL A 52 -21.83 19.17 15.59
CA VAL A 52 -20.47 19.27 15.06
C VAL A 52 -19.72 17.95 15.20
N ALA A 53 -19.90 17.21 16.29
CA ALA A 53 -19.33 15.87 16.44
C ALA A 53 -19.91 14.87 15.43
N GLY A 54 -21.22 14.95 15.15
CA GLY A 54 -21.84 14.17 14.07
C GLY A 54 -21.22 14.49 12.71
N LEU A 55 -21.12 15.77 12.35
CA LEU A 55 -20.48 16.22 11.09
C LEU A 55 -19.03 15.77 10.98
N GLY A 56 -18.24 15.89 12.05
CA GLY A 56 -16.87 15.40 12.11
C GLY A 56 -16.80 13.89 11.91
N GLY A 57 -17.66 13.12 12.58
CA GLY A 57 -17.78 11.68 12.42
C GLY A 57 -18.09 11.23 10.99
N PHE A 58 -19.05 11.89 10.33
CA PHE A 58 -19.35 11.66 8.91
C PHE A 58 -18.17 12.01 8.00
N ALA A 59 -17.49 13.13 8.26
CA ALA A 59 -16.32 13.52 7.49
C ALA A 59 -15.20 12.48 7.62
N VAL A 60 -14.97 11.92 8.82
CA VAL A 60 -14.03 10.80 9.01
C VAL A 60 -14.44 9.58 8.19
N LEU A 61 -15.71 9.17 8.27
CA LEU A 61 -16.22 7.98 7.59
C LEU A 61 -16.08 8.08 6.06
N LEU A 62 -16.38 9.27 5.50
CA LEU A 62 -16.20 9.56 4.08
C LEU A 62 -14.73 9.63 3.67
N THR A 63 -13.89 10.24 4.50
CA THR A 63 -12.44 10.35 4.24
C THR A 63 -11.75 9.00 4.26
N ALA A 64 -12.16 8.12 5.19
CA ALA A 64 -11.60 6.78 5.35
C ALA A 64 -11.99 5.81 4.22
N LYS A 65 -12.88 6.22 3.30
CA LYS A 65 -13.49 5.35 2.27
C LYS A 65 -13.82 3.99 2.88
N ALA A 66 -14.64 3.96 3.94
CA ALA A 66 -14.72 2.85 4.89
C ALA A 66 -15.33 1.53 4.32
N THR A 67 -14.74 0.99 3.25
CA THR A 67 -15.07 -0.27 2.58
C THR A 67 -14.83 -1.48 3.49
N TRP A 68 -14.02 -1.31 4.53
CA TRP A 68 -13.80 -2.29 5.58
C TRP A 68 -14.97 -2.42 6.57
N LEU A 69 -15.88 -1.44 6.62
CA LEU A 69 -17.12 -1.57 7.39
C LEU A 69 -18.14 -2.37 6.58
N SER A 70 -18.65 -3.44 7.17
CA SER A 70 -19.84 -4.08 6.62
C SER A 70 -21.01 -3.10 6.60
N GLY A 71 -21.94 -3.26 5.64
CA GLY A 71 -23.13 -2.41 5.53
C GLY A 71 -23.87 -2.20 6.85
N PRO A 72 -24.16 -3.25 7.65
CA PRO A 72 -24.79 -3.10 8.96
C PRO A 72 -23.95 -2.29 9.95
N ALA A 73 -22.63 -2.47 9.98
CA ALA A 73 -21.74 -1.73 10.88
C ALA A 73 -21.70 -0.24 10.52
N ALA A 74 -21.68 0.10 9.23
CA ALA A 74 -21.76 1.48 8.76
C ALA A 74 -23.08 2.14 9.20
N VAL A 75 -24.21 1.43 9.08
CA VAL A 75 -25.53 1.94 9.54
C VAL A 75 -25.52 2.22 11.05
N VAL A 76 -24.98 1.31 11.86
CA VAL A 76 -24.89 1.50 13.32
C VAL A 76 -24.04 2.74 13.66
N VAL A 77 -22.89 2.90 13.02
CA VAL A 77 -22.02 4.07 13.21
C VAL A 77 -22.75 5.37 12.84
N ILE A 78 -23.45 5.39 11.71
CA ILE A 78 -24.23 6.54 11.25
C ILE A 78 -25.32 6.90 12.26
N VAL A 79 -26.07 5.91 12.76
CA VAL A 79 -27.11 6.10 13.78
C VAL A 79 -26.50 6.69 15.07
N LEU A 80 -25.32 6.22 15.48
CA LEU A 80 -24.63 6.72 16.67
C LEU A 80 -24.19 8.18 16.55
N PHE A 81 -23.94 8.69 15.34
CA PHE A 81 -23.66 10.12 15.08
C PHE A 81 -24.92 10.99 15.03
N VAL A 82 -26.02 10.46 14.48
CA VAL A 82 -27.26 11.23 14.26
C VAL A 82 -28.13 11.29 15.51
N LEU A 83 -28.10 10.27 16.36
CA LEU A 83 -29.02 10.16 17.49
C LEU A 83 -28.79 11.22 18.60
N PRO A 84 -27.55 11.59 18.99
CA PRO A 84 -27.32 12.58 20.04
C PRO A 84 -27.97 13.96 19.80
N PRO A 85 -27.85 14.61 18.63
CA PRO A 85 -28.45 15.94 18.41
C PRO A 85 -29.99 15.92 18.41
N VAL A 86 -30.62 14.77 18.15
CA VAL A 86 -32.09 14.63 18.15
C VAL A 86 -32.65 14.49 19.58
N GLN A 87 -31.84 14.03 20.54
CA GLN A 87 -32.28 13.85 21.92
C GLN A 87 -32.39 15.19 22.66
N ARG A 88 -33.60 15.52 23.10
CA ARG A 88 -33.90 16.79 23.81
C ARG A 88 -33.58 16.76 25.31
N GLY A 89 -33.29 15.59 25.89
CA GLY A 89 -33.13 15.39 27.33
C GLY A 89 -31.80 14.77 27.74
N GLU A 90 -31.49 14.83 29.04
CA GLU A 90 -30.33 14.16 29.62
C GLU A 90 -30.53 12.64 29.61
N ARG A 91 -29.53 11.91 29.12
CA ARG A 91 -29.52 10.43 29.10
C ARG A 91 -28.20 9.89 29.66
N PRO A 92 -27.94 10.07 30.97
CA PRO A 92 -26.64 9.78 31.58
C PRO A 92 -26.21 8.32 31.45
N VAL A 93 -27.14 7.37 31.61
CA VAL A 93 -26.84 5.93 31.54
C VAL A 93 -26.47 5.55 30.12
N LEU A 94 -27.34 5.86 29.15
CA LEU A 94 -27.11 5.55 27.74
C LEU A 94 -25.85 6.22 27.21
N GLY A 95 -25.61 7.49 27.53
CA GLY A 95 -24.42 8.22 27.09
C GLY A 95 -23.12 7.63 27.62
N ARG A 96 -23.09 7.18 28.88
CA ARG A 96 -21.92 6.49 29.45
C ARG A 96 -21.72 5.11 28.82
N SER A 97 -22.79 4.34 28.62
CA SER A 97 -22.70 3.02 27.99
C SER A 97 -22.18 3.11 26.56
N VAL A 98 -22.70 4.03 25.75
CA VAL A 98 -22.22 4.22 24.37
C VAL A 98 -20.77 4.67 24.34
N ALA A 99 -20.36 5.61 25.20
CA ALA A 99 -18.97 6.04 25.28
C ALA A 99 -18.03 4.89 25.68
N ALA A 100 -18.42 4.07 26.67
CA ALA A 100 -17.64 2.91 27.07
C ALA A 100 -17.52 1.87 25.95
N VAL A 101 -18.63 1.57 25.25
CA VAL A 101 -18.62 0.65 24.10
C VAL A 101 -17.73 1.17 22.97
N ALA A 102 -17.77 2.47 22.67
CA ALA A 102 -16.91 3.06 21.65
C ALA A 102 -15.40 2.91 22.00
N VAL A 103 -15.03 3.19 23.25
CA VAL A 103 -13.65 3.00 23.74
C VAL A 103 -13.23 1.53 23.68
N LEU A 104 -14.06 0.61 24.16
CA LEU A 104 -13.78 -0.83 24.15
C LEU A 104 -13.65 -1.37 22.71
N ALA A 105 -14.54 -0.97 21.81
CA ALA A 105 -14.47 -1.33 20.39
C ALA A 105 -13.19 -0.82 19.74
N THR A 106 -12.70 0.36 20.15
CA THR A 106 -11.43 0.92 19.65
C THR A 106 -10.24 0.12 20.14
N ALA A 107 -10.21 -0.23 21.44
CA ALA A 107 -9.16 -1.06 22.02
C ALA A 107 -9.13 -2.46 21.38
N ALA A 108 -10.30 -3.07 21.18
CA ALA A 108 -10.43 -4.36 20.49
C ALA A 108 -9.95 -4.28 19.04
N ALA A 109 -10.34 -3.23 18.30
CA ALA A 109 -9.85 -3.01 16.94
C ALA A 109 -8.32 -2.85 16.92
N GLY A 110 -7.73 -2.11 17.87
CA GLY A 110 -6.28 -1.95 17.96
C GLY A 110 -5.51 -3.22 18.29
N ALA A 111 -6.10 -4.12 19.06
CA ALA A 111 -5.50 -5.42 19.37
C ALA A 111 -5.59 -6.42 18.20
N TRP A 112 -6.60 -6.28 17.34
CA TRP A 112 -6.90 -7.26 16.28
C TRP A 112 -6.46 -6.82 14.88
N PHE A 113 -6.35 -5.52 14.61
CA PHE A 113 -5.96 -5.03 13.28
C PHE A 113 -4.46 -5.16 13.04
N SER A 114 -4.09 -6.09 12.16
CA SER A 114 -2.80 -6.17 11.47
C SER A 114 -2.76 -5.34 10.17
N GLY A 115 -3.81 -4.57 9.87
CA GLY A 115 -3.92 -3.75 8.66
C GLY A 115 -3.05 -2.48 8.66
N PRO A 116 -3.07 -1.69 7.57
CA PRO A 116 -2.30 -0.47 7.47
C PRO A 116 -2.59 0.48 8.65
N PRO A 117 -1.57 1.12 9.24
CA PRO A 117 -1.70 1.92 10.46
C PRO A 117 -2.72 3.07 10.37
N SER A 118 -3.09 3.48 9.14
CA SER A 118 -4.08 4.53 8.89
C SER A 118 -5.51 4.15 9.30
N SER A 119 -5.91 2.88 9.17
CA SER A 119 -7.29 2.44 9.48
C SER A 119 -7.62 2.58 10.97
N PHE A 120 -6.65 2.28 11.84
CA PHE A 120 -6.81 2.41 13.28
C PHE A 120 -7.01 3.87 13.73
N ALA A 121 -6.32 4.82 13.11
CA ALA A 121 -6.48 6.24 13.40
C ALA A 121 -7.89 6.74 13.06
N TYR A 122 -8.46 6.29 11.94
CA TYR A 122 -9.84 6.62 11.56
C TYR A 122 -10.87 5.99 12.50
N ILE A 123 -10.70 4.73 12.90
CA ILE A 123 -11.55 4.06 13.91
C ILE A 123 -11.52 4.84 15.23
N THR A 124 -10.32 5.20 15.68
CA THR A 124 -10.10 5.96 16.92
C THR A 124 -10.78 7.33 16.87
N LEU A 125 -10.65 8.06 15.75
CA LEU A 125 -11.33 9.34 15.56
C LEU A 125 -12.86 9.19 15.57
N MET A 126 -13.40 8.21 14.86
CA MET A 126 -14.84 7.94 14.84
C MET A 126 -15.36 7.65 16.25
N ALA A 127 -14.71 6.74 16.97
CA ALA A 127 -15.10 6.37 18.31
C ALA A 127 -15.01 7.55 19.28
N ALA A 128 -13.98 8.39 19.15
CA ALA A 128 -13.86 9.60 19.97
C ALA A 128 -14.96 10.62 19.68
N PHE A 129 -15.34 10.83 18.41
CA PHE A 129 -16.49 11.68 18.06
C PHE A 129 -17.80 11.14 18.63
N ILE A 130 -18.07 9.83 18.50
CA ILE A 130 -19.25 9.19 19.08
C ILE A 130 -19.25 9.40 20.60
N ALA A 131 -18.16 9.05 21.28
CA ALA A 131 -18.08 9.12 22.73
C ALA A 131 -18.26 10.55 23.24
N VAL A 132 -17.64 11.56 22.63
CA VAL A 132 -17.81 12.97 23.04
C VAL A 132 -19.25 13.46 22.79
N ALA A 133 -19.86 13.10 21.65
CA ALA A 133 -21.25 13.47 21.37
C ALA A 133 -22.21 12.91 22.44
N TRP A 134 -22.02 11.66 22.85
CA TRP A 134 -22.85 11.02 23.86
C TRP A 134 -22.56 11.51 25.29
N LEU A 135 -21.30 11.83 25.61
CA LEU A 135 -20.93 12.46 26.89
C LEU A 135 -21.48 13.89 27.02
N ALA A 136 -21.77 14.58 25.92
CA ALA A 136 -22.43 15.89 25.94
C ALA A 136 -23.87 15.82 26.47
N LEU A 137 -24.52 14.66 26.38
CA LEU A 137 -25.86 14.42 26.95
C LEU A 137 -25.84 14.07 28.45
N CYS A 138 -24.66 13.88 29.02
CA CYS A 138 -24.49 13.52 30.43
C CYS A 138 -24.33 14.77 31.31
N PRO A 139 -24.77 14.72 32.58
CA PRO A 139 -24.47 15.76 33.55
C PRO A 139 -22.96 15.83 33.81
N PRO A 140 -22.40 17.04 34.07
CA PRO A 140 -20.96 17.28 34.11
C PRO A 140 -20.31 16.82 35.42
N THR A 141 -20.42 15.52 35.72
CA THR A 141 -19.71 14.87 36.84
C THR A 141 -18.19 14.89 36.60
N LYS A 142 -17.39 14.73 37.67
CA LYS A 142 -15.92 14.66 37.58
C LYS A 142 -15.45 13.59 36.58
N ALA A 143 -16.05 12.40 36.61
CA ALA A 143 -15.73 11.31 35.68
C ALA A 143 -16.04 11.66 34.22
N VAL A 144 -17.20 12.28 33.95
CA VAL A 144 -17.59 12.71 32.60
C VAL A 144 -16.67 13.81 32.06
N ARG A 145 -16.22 14.73 32.93
CA ARG A 145 -15.26 15.78 32.59
C ARG A 145 -13.89 15.20 32.22
N LEU A 146 -13.38 14.27 33.03
CA LEU A 146 -12.09 13.61 32.78
C LEU A 146 -12.13 12.76 31.49
N ALA A 147 -13.18 11.96 31.31
CA ALA A 147 -13.36 11.17 30.10
C ALA A 147 -13.49 12.06 28.86
N GLY A 148 -14.24 13.16 28.95
CA GLY A 148 -14.34 14.15 27.89
C GLY A 148 -12.99 14.75 27.52
N ALA A 149 -12.20 15.19 28.51
CA ALA A 149 -10.87 15.75 28.27
C ALA A 149 -9.93 14.75 27.60
N ALA A 150 -9.91 13.49 28.05
CA ALA A 150 -9.12 12.42 27.44
C ALA A 150 -9.50 12.20 25.98
N LEU A 151 -10.80 12.09 25.67
CA LEU A 151 -11.30 11.94 24.30
C LEU A 151 -11.03 13.18 23.42
N GLY A 152 -11.09 14.37 24.01
CA GLY A 152 -10.69 15.61 23.33
C GLY A 152 -9.22 15.58 22.92
N MET A 153 -8.33 15.12 23.81
CA MET A 153 -6.92 14.88 23.46
C MET A 153 -6.80 13.80 22.38
N THR A 154 -7.54 12.70 22.46
CA THR A 154 -7.56 11.66 21.42
C THR A 154 -7.98 12.21 20.06
N LEU A 155 -8.97 13.12 19.99
CA LEU A 155 -9.37 13.77 18.74
C LEU A 155 -8.25 14.64 18.17
N LEU A 156 -7.57 15.43 19.01
CA LEU A 156 -6.44 16.27 18.58
C LEU A 156 -5.25 15.43 18.11
N THR A 157 -4.86 14.42 18.89
CA THR A 157 -3.77 13.50 18.53
C THR A 157 -4.12 12.68 17.29
N GLY A 158 -5.36 12.19 17.18
CA GLY A 158 -5.85 11.47 16.01
C GLY A 158 -5.88 12.36 14.76
N LEU A 159 -6.29 13.62 14.88
CA LEU A 159 -6.24 14.58 13.77
C LEU A 159 -4.80 14.92 13.40
N ALA A 160 -3.93 15.19 14.38
CA ALA A 160 -2.51 15.40 14.14
C ALA A 160 -1.90 14.19 13.42
N HIS A 161 -2.25 12.97 13.85
CA HIS A 161 -1.85 11.75 13.19
C HIS A 161 -2.45 11.63 11.78
N VAL A 162 -3.72 11.93 11.52
CA VAL A 162 -4.29 11.86 10.16
C VAL A 162 -3.79 13.00 9.26
N THR A 163 -3.41 14.16 9.80
CA THR A 163 -2.88 15.27 9.01
C THR A 163 -1.39 15.10 8.71
N VAL A 164 -0.63 14.59 9.67
CA VAL A 164 0.77 14.23 9.52
C VAL A 164 0.84 12.90 8.75
N ALA A 165 0.29 11.81 9.26
CA ALA A 165 0.30 10.47 8.68
C ALA A 165 -0.72 10.17 7.57
N GLY A 166 -1.80 10.93 7.41
CA GLY A 166 -2.62 10.89 6.19
C GLY A 166 -1.98 11.66 5.02
N ARG A 167 -0.80 12.24 5.23
CA ARG A 167 0.19 12.53 4.19
C ARG A 167 1.38 11.53 4.22
N LEU A 168 1.38 10.53 5.12
CA LEU A 168 2.51 9.62 5.44
C LEU A 168 2.09 8.17 5.77
N ALA A 169 1.23 7.54 4.98
CA ALA A 169 1.30 6.08 4.88
C ALA A 169 2.29 5.68 3.77
N THR A 170 3.20 6.58 3.43
CA THR A 170 4.41 6.23 2.70
C THR A 170 5.25 5.37 3.66
N PRO A 171 5.65 4.16 3.24
CA PRO A 171 6.42 3.29 4.13
C PRO A 171 7.77 3.94 4.45
N ALA A 172 8.47 3.37 5.44
CA ALA A 172 9.80 3.85 5.77
C ALA A 172 10.72 3.79 4.54
N THR A 173 11.76 4.62 4.54
CA THR A 173 12.80 4.58 3.50
C THR A 173 13.35 3.17 3.32
N GLY A 174 13.41 2.70 2.07
CA GLY A 174 13.88 1.35 1.75
C GLY A 174 12.85 0.25 1.95
N ASP A 175 11.71 0.53 2.61
CA ASP A 175 10.56 -0.36 2.52
C ASP A 175 9.85 -0.14 1.17
N PRO A 176 9.64 -1.20 0.39
CA PRO A 176 8.85 -1.15 -0.84
C PRO A 176 7.48 -0.52 -0.61
N LEU A 177 7.12 0.43 -1.48
CA LEU A 177 5.82 1.07 -1.46
C LEU A 177 4.86 0.26 -2.31
N LEU A 178 3.94 -0.44 -1.65
CA LEU A 178 2.80 -1.10 -2.28
C LEU A 178 1.53 -0.33 -1.91
N THR A 179 0.82 0.19 -2.91
CA THR A 179 -0.38 1.01 -2.69
C THR A 179 -1.40 0.87 -3.81
N ARG A 180 -2.68 1.08 -3.47
CA ARG A 180 -3.80 1.14 -4.42
C ARG A 180 -4.30 2.57 -4.53
N VAL A 181 -4.39 3.08 -5.75
CA VAL A 181 -4.67 4.49 -6.02
C VAL A 181 -5.89 4.62 -6.93
N ALA A 182 -6.81 5.52 -6.58
CA ALA A 182 -7.91 5.85 -7.46
C ALA A 182 -7.42 6.73 -8.62
N LEU A 183 -7.68 6.29 -9.85
CA LEU A 183 -7.34 7.00 -11.07
C LEU A 183 -8.49 6.81 -12.06
N GLY A 184 -9.50 7.68 -12.05
CA GLY A 184 -10.74 7.43 -12.81
C GLY A 184 -11.66 6.45 -12.12
N GLU A 185 -12.33 5.61 -12.92
CA GLU A 185 -13.29 4.60 -12.43
C GLU A 185 -12.58 3.36 -11.85
N ASP A 186 -11.47 2.92 -12.44
CA ASP A 186 -10.74 1.74 -11.97
C ASP A 186 -9.53 2.13 -11.11
N PRO A 187 -9.37 1.54 -9.90
CA PRO A 187 -8.16 1.72 -9.13
C PRO A 187 -6.95 1.07 -9.82
N VAL A 188 -5.76 1.59 -9.53
CA VAL A 188 -4.49 1.05 -10.01
C VAL A 188 -3.64 0.64 -8.81
N ASP A 189 -3.17 -0.60 -8.81
CA ASP A 189 -2.18 -1.09 -7.87
C ASP A 189 -0.78 -0.73 -8.35
N VAL A 190 0.02 -0.20 -7.43
CA VAL A 190 1.33 0.39 -7.69
C VAL A 190 2.31 -0.16 -6.69
N LEU A 191 3.38 -0.78 -7.18
CA LEU A 191 4.54 -1.15 -6.42
C LEU A 191 5.74 -0.28 -6.84
N VAL A 192 6.45 0.29 -5.88
CA VAL A 192 7.68 1.04 -6.10
C VAL A 192 8.82 0.38 -5.34
N VAL A 193 9.87 -0.01 -6.05
CA VAL A 193 11.07 -0.65 -5.49
C VAL A 193 12.35 -0.02 -6.02
N PRO A 194 13.39 0.13 -5.19
CA PRO A 194 13.48 -0.19 -3.76
C PRO A 194 12.82 0.86 -2.85
N HIS A 195 12.19 1.90 -3.43
CA HIS A 195 11.67 3.07 -2.72
C HIS A 195 12.77 3.79 -1.90
N MET A 196 13.88 4.08 -2.59
CA MET A 196 15.05 4.82 -2.11
C MET A 196 15.45 5.91 -3.13
N PRO A 197 16.27 6.92 -2.77
CA PRO A 197 16.65 7.97 -3.69
C PRO A 197 17.46 7.39 -4.85
N GLY A 198 17.18 7.85 -6.07
CA GLY A 198 17.74 7.33 -7.31
C GLY A 198 16.72 6.62 -8.20
N TRP A 199 17.19 5.72 -9.06
CA TRP A 199 16.31 4.96 -9.95
C TRP A 199 15.48 3.94 -9.17
N ASN A 200 14.18 3.96 -9.41
CA ASN A 200 13.22 3.01 -8.88
C ASN A 200 12.45 2.39 -10.04
N ILE A 201 12.08 1.14 -9.88
CA ILE A 201 11.08 0.49 -10.71
C ILE A 201 9.71 0.79 -10.12
N VAL A 202 8.79 1.21 -10.98
CA VAL A 202 7.36 1.25 -10.69
C VAL A 202 6.68 0.15 -11.49
N HIS A 203 6.11 -0.81 -10.78
CA HIS A 203 5.28 -1.87 -11.33
C HIS A 203 3.81 -1.55 -11.12
N THR A 204 3.02 -1.79 -12.16
CA THR A 204 1.57 -1.59 -12.14
C THR A 204 0.88 -2.77 -12.79
N THR A 205 -0.43 -2.89 -12.57
CA THR A 205 -1.29 -3.81 -13.30
C THR A 205 -1.17 -3.64 -14.82
N ASP A 206 -1.69 -4.61 -15.60
CA ASP A 206 -1.62 -4.58 -17.07
C ASP A 206 -2.58 -3.55 -17.72
N THR A 207 -2.55 -2.32 -17.21
CA THR A 207 -3.28 -1.18 -17.76
C THR A 207 -2.30 -0.13 -18.23
N ALA A 208 -2.48 0.40 -19.44
CA ALA A 208 -1.64 1.45 -19.98
C ALA A 208 -1.65 2.69 -19.07
N LEU A 209 -0.48 3.00 -18.51
CA LEU A 209 -0.28 4.06 -17.52
C LEU A 209 1.03 4.78 -17.80
N ALA A 210 1.10 6.08 -17.55
CA ALA A 210 2.34 6.83 -17.49
C ALA A 210 2.66 7.24 -16.05
N VAL A 211 3.93 7.14 -15.65
CA VAL A 211 4.38 7.40 -14.28
C VAL A 211 5.59 8.34 -14.30
N GLY A 212 5.69 9.27 -13.36
CA GLY A 212 6.84 10.15 -13.27
C GLY A 212 6.99 10.82 -11.91
N ASN A 213 8.11 11.51 -11.70
CA ASN A 213 8.38 12.28 -10.48
C ASN A 213 7.92 13.75 -10.57
N ALA A 214 7.34 14.15 -11.70
CA ALA A 214 6.81 15.48 -11.95
C ALA A 214 5.64 15.41 -12.95
N PRO A 215 4.71 16.37 -12.92
CA PRO A 215 3.49 16.35 -13.76
C PRO A 215 3.75 16.44 -15.27
N PHE A 216 4.98 16.82 -15.68
CA PHE A 216 5.40 16.95 -17.07
C PHE A 216 6.57 16.03 -17.43
N SER A 217 6.96 15.13 -16.51
CA SER A 217 8.07 14.18 -16.68
C SER A 217 7.58 12.74 -16.49
N LEU A 218 6.47 12.42 -17.15
CA LEU A 218 5.88 11.09 -17.14
C LEU A 218 6.53 10.21 -18.20
N VAL A 219 6.82 8.96 -17.83
CA VAL A 219 7.28 7.90 -18.73
C VAL A 219 6.20 6.81 -18.82
N PRO A 220 5.90 6.29 -20.02
CA PRO A 220 4.92 5.23 -20.16
C PRO A 220 5.43 3.94 -19.50
N ALA A 221 4.62 3.33 -18.64
CA ALA A 221 4.83 1.98 -18.16
C ALA A 221 4.64 1.00 -19.34
N ARG A 222 5.61 0.11 -19.53
CA ARG A 222 5.64 -0.84 -20.66
C ARG A 222 5.68 -2.28 -20.15
N PRO A 223 5.10 -3.23 -20.89
CA PRO A 223 5.35 -4.64 -20.62
C PRO A 223 6.85 -4.91 -20.75
N ARG A 224 7.34 -5.86 -19.97
CA ARG A 224 8.71 -6.33 -20.07
C ARG A 224 8.74 -7.83 -20.33
N ALA A 225 9.81 -8.22 -21.02
CA ALA A 225 10.17 -9.59 -21.28
C ALA A 225 10.08 -10.47 -20.03
N GLY A 226 9.40 -11.61 -20.13
CA GLY A 226 9.38 -12.61 -19.06
C GLY A 226 8.71 -12.15 -17.76
N THR A 227 8.02 -11.01 -17.75
CA THR A 227 7.26 -10.53 -16.60
C THR A 227 5.84 -10.18 -16.99
N THR A 228 4.99 -10.03 -15.97
CA THR A 228 3.62 -9.56 -16.11
C THR A 228 3.46 -8.10 -15.68
N GLY A 229 2.28 -7.55 -15.95
CA GLY A 229 1.99 -6.14 -15.69
C GLY A 229 2.84 -5.20 -16.53
N ARG A 230 2.98 -3.96 -16.04
CA ARG A 230 3.73 -2.91 -16.74
C ARG A 230 4.73 -2.23 -15.82
N TRP A 231 5.81 -1.78 -16.42
CA TRP A 231 7.01 -1.37 -15.72
C TRP A 231 7.46 0.00 -16.22
N ALA A 232 7.71 0.92 -15.30
CA ALA A 232 8.31 2.22 -15.55
C ALA A 232 9.57 2.39 -14.69
N LEU A 233 10.56 3.11 -15.21
CA LEU A 233 11.73 3.52 -14.45
C LEU A 233 11.56 4.99 -14.07
N VAL A 234 11.56 5.28 -12.78
CA VAL A 234 11.36 6.65 -12.28
C VAL A 234 12.51 6.99 -11.34
N TRP A 235 13.10 8.17 -11.54
CA TRP A 235 14.06 8.72 -10.61
C TRP A 235 13.34 9.40 -9.44
N LEU A 236 13.55 8.93 -8.22
CA LEU A 236 13.01 9.58 -7.02
C LEU A 236 14.10 10.42 -6.34
N ALA A 237 13.75 11.66 -6.02
CA ALA A 237 14.63 12.56 -5.28
C ALA A 237 14.72 12.16 -3.80
N GLU A 238 15.68 12.72 -3.08
CA GLU A 238 15.73 12.59 -1.62
C GLU A 238 14.53 13.27 -0.94
N GLY A 239 14.04 12.65 0.13
CA GLY A 239 12.98 13.14 0.97
C GLY A 239 11.58 13.03 0.33
N ARG A 240 10.63 13.76 0.91
CA ARG A 240 9.23 13.65 0.52
C ARG A 240 8.98 14.22 -0.87
N GLY A 241 8.22 13.48 -1.66
CA GLY A 241 7.78 13.88 -2.98
C GLY A 241 6.45 13.25 -3.37
N GLU A 242 6.11 13.41 -4.64
CA GLU A 242 4.92 12.83 -5.24
C GLU A 242 5.33 12.06 -6.50
N LEU A 243 4.87 10.81 -6.58
CA LEU A 243 4.87 10.03 -7.81
C LEU A 243 3.57 10.36 -8.55
N TRP A 244 3.70 10.85 -9.77
CA TRP A 244 2.58 11.21 -10.64
C TRP A 244 2.20 10.02 -11.50
N LEU A 245 0.89 9.78 -11.61
CA LEU A 245 0.30 8.73 -12.43
C LEU A 245 -0.69 9.37 -13.40
N GLU A 246 -0.66 8.96 -14.66
CA GLU A 246 -1.60 9.41 -15.70
C GLU A 246 -2.14 8.23 -16.52
N ARG A 247 -3.45 8.21 -16.71
CA ARG A 247 -4.16 7.28 -17.60
C ARG A 247 -5.22 8.03 -18.38
N ALA A 248 -5.18 7.93 -19.70
CA ALA A 248 -6.17 8.53 -20.60
C ALA A 248 -6.49 10.02 -20.30
N GLY A 249 -5.47 10.80 -19.88
CA GLY A 249 -5.60 12.22 -19.53
C GLY A 249 -6.04 12.51 -18.09
N GLU A 250 -6.48 11.49 -17.34
CA GLU A 250 -6.72 11.61 -15.90
C GLU A 250 -5.41 11.48 -15.14
N ARG A 251 -5.25 12.25 -14.06
CA ARG A 251 -4.02 12.29 -13.26
C ARG A 251 -4.31 12.10 -11.78
N THR A 252 -3.38 11.45 -11.09
CA THR A 252 -3.37 11.32 -9.64
C THR A 252 -1.93 11.31 -9.13
N THR A 253 -1.76 11.39 -7.81
CA THR A 253 -0.44 11.34 -7.17
C THR A 253 -0.41 10.34 -6.03
N VAL A 254 0.79 9.80 -5.81
CA VAL A 254 1.14 8.93 -4.69
C VAL A 254 2.24 9.61 -3.89
N ALA A 255 2.03 9.76 -2.59
CA ALA A 255 3.07 10.29 -1.71
C ALA A 255 4.22 9.28 -1.61
N VAL A 256 5.44 9.74 -1.91
CA VAL A 256 6.69 8.97 -1.79
C VAL A 256 7.64 9.66 -0.82
N ASP A 257 8.47 8.88 -0.13
CA ASP A 257 9.45 9.36 0.85
C ASP A 257 10.62 8.36 0.80
N PRO A 258 11.42 8.41 -0.28
CA PRO A 258 12.54 7.52 -0.45
C PRO A 258 13.65 7.82 0.58
N GLY A 259 13.50 8.81 1.46
CA GLY A 259 14.49 9.17 2.46
C GLY A 259 15.72 9.85 1.90
N ARG A 260 16.86 9.69 2.58
CA ARG A 260 18.10 10.43 2.28
C ARG A 260 19.28 9.54 1.89
N VAL A 261 19.14 8.22 2.05
CA VAL A 261 20.22 7.27 1.80
C VAL A 261 20.00 6.65 0.43
N ALA A 262 20.87 6.98 -0.53
CA ALA A 262 20.82 6.45 -1.88
C ALA A 262 20.92 4.93 -1.90
N TRP A 263 20.29 4.31 -2.90
CA TRP A 263 20.41 2.87 -3.16
C TRP A 263 21.85 2.48 -3.50
N THR A 264 22.37 1.49 -2.77
CA THR A 264 23.72 0.93 -2.93
C THR A 264 23.72 -0.49 -3.49
N GLY A 265 22.54 -1.09 -3.67
CA GLY A 265 22.41 -2.41 -4.27
C GLY A 265 22.54 -2.39 -5.79
N PRO A 266 22.24 -3.52 -6.46
CA PRO A 266 22.36 -3.65 -7.91
C PRO A 266 21.48 -2.66 -8.69
N ASP A 267 21.87 -2.34 -9.92
CA ASP A 267 21.14 -1.38 -10.76
C ASP A 267 19.78 -1.95 -11.18
N VAL A 268 18.71 -1.38 -10.64
CA VAL A 268 17.32 -1.76 -10.94
C VAL A 268 16.92 -1.55 -12.40
N ARG A 269 17.68 -0.76 -13.15
CA ARG A 269 17.45 -0.59 -14.59
C ARG A 269 17.86 -1.84 -15.38
N GLY A 270 18.66 -2.71 -14.77
CA GLY A 270 19.13 -3.96 -15.36
C GLY A 270 18.01 -4.99 -15.58
N PRO A 271 18.35 -6.10 -16.26
CA PRO A 271 17.39 -7.13 -16.63
C PRO A 271 16.80 -7.90 -15.44
N GLU A 272 17.48 -7.97 -14.29
CA GLU A 272 16.96 -8.62 -13.06
C GLU A 272 15.97 -7.75 -12.28
N GLY A 273 15.89 -6.45 -12.57
CA GLY A 273 15.06 -5.53 -11.79
C GLY A 273 13.58 -5.95 -11.69
N PRO A 274 12.91 -6.34 -12.79
CA PRO A 274 11.53 -6.83 -12.75
C PRO A 274 11.34 -8.12 -11.94
N ASP A 275 12.31 -9.03 -11.98
CA ASP A 275 12.26 -10.28 -11.22
C ASP A 275 12.43 -10.02 -9.71
N TYR A 276 13.37 -9.14 -9.35
CA TYR A 276 13.51 -8.63 -7.98
C TYR A 276 12.22 -7.95 -7.49
N ALA A 277 11.60 -7.10 -8.32
CA ALA A 277 10.35 -6.46 -7.98
C ALA A 277 9.19 -7.45 -7.77
N SER A 278 9.14 -8.52 -8.58
CA SER A 278 8.15 -9.59 -8.43
C SER A 278 8.36 -10.38 -7.12
N ALA A 279 9.60 -10.64 -6.75
CA ALA A 279 9.95 -11.22 -5.45
C ALA A 279 9.50 -10.32 -4.30
N VAL A 280 9.79 -9.03 -4.40
CA VAL A 280 9.39 -8.02 -3.40
C VAL A 280 7.87 -7.92 -3.28
N LEU A 281 7.15 -7.95 -4.40
CA LEU A 281 5.70 -7.97 -4.40
C LEU A 281 5.17 -9.15 -3.58
N ALA A 282 5.64 -10.36 -3.89
CA ALA A 282 5.21 -11.57 -3.23
C ALA A 282 5.51 -11.54 -1.72
N ALA A 283 6.72 -11.12 -1.31
CA ALA A 283 7.03 -10.97 0.11
C ALA A 283 6.13 -9.94 0.80
N LYS A 284 5.83 -8.80 0.16
CA LYS A 284 4.92 -7.80 0.73
C LYS A 284 3.50 -8.33 0.88
N LEU A 285 3.02 -9.12 -0.08
CA LEU A 285 1.71 -9.77 0.01
C LEU A 285 1.67 -10.84 1.12
N ALA A 286 2.81 -11.49 1.42
CA ALA A 286 2.97 -12.39 2.55
C ALA A 286 3.13 -11.67 3.90
N GLY A 287 3.15 -10.33 3.93
CA GLY A 287 3.35 -9.53 5.16
C GLY A 287 4.80 -9.23 5.52
N GLY A 288 5.74 -9.58 4.64
CA GLY A 288 7.17 -9.33 4.77
C GLY A 288 7.54 -7.84 4.81
N ARG A 289 8.64 -7.53 5.48
CA ARG A 289 9.17 -6.16 5.61
C ARG A 289 10.66 -6.13 5.26
N GLY A 290 11.14 -4.94 4.90
CA GLY A 290 12.53 -4.73 4.53
C GLY A 290 12.86 -5.12 3.09
N ASP A 291 14.15 -5.06 2.81
CA ASP A 291 14.75 -5.39 1.52
C ASP A 291 14.90 -6.91 1.36
N LEU A 292 14.67 -7.39 0.14
CA LEU A 292 14.93 -8.78 -0.21
C LEU A 292 16.33 -8.91 -0.81
N PRO A 293 16.99 -10.07 -0.66
CA PRO A 293 18.21 -10.32 -1.41
C PRO A 293 17.92 -10.22 -2.91
N TRP A 294 18.81 -9.54 -3.63
CA TRP A 294 18.76 -9.53 -5.09
C TRP A 294 18.86 -10.96 -5.63
N PRO A 295 18.11 -11.33 -6.70
CA PRO A 295 18.19 -12.66 -7.28
C PRO A 295 19.63 -13.05 -7.62
N ARG A 296 20.01 -14.27 -7.28
CA ARG A 296 21.32 -14.88 -7.59
C ARG A 296 21.09 -16.30 -8.07
N LEU A 297 22.07 -16.85 -8.79
CA LEU A 297 22.03 -18.25 -9.17
C LEU A 297 22.15 -19.11 -7.91
N THR A 298 21.15 -19.94 -7.65
CA THR A 298 21.17 -20.90 -6.53
C THR A 298 21.73 -22.25 -6.96
N ASP A 299 22.10 -23.11 -6.00
CA ASP A 299 22.52 -24.48 -6.29
C ASP A 299 21.40 -25.30 -6.97
N ALA A 300 20.15 -25.02 -6.61
CA ALA A 300 18.98 -25.64 -7.24
C ALA A 300 18.84 -25.21 -8.70
N ASP A 301 19.02 -23.90 -8.98
CA ASP A 301 19.03 -23.40 -10.35
C ASP A 301 20.16 -24.03 -11.18
N ALA A 302 21.37 -24.10 -10.61
CA ALA A 302 22.53 -24.70 -11.27
C ALA A 302 22.32 -26.21 -11.54
N ALA A 303 21.65 -26.93 -10.64
CA ALA A 303 21.28 -28.33 -10.86
C ALA A 303 20.24 -28.47 -11.98
N ALA A 304 19.21 -27.62 -11.98
CA ALA A 304 18.18 -27.61 -13.02
C ALA A 304 18.75 -27.26 -14.39
N LEU A 305 19.64 -26.27 -14.49
CA LEU A 305 20.32 -25.92 -15.74
C LEU A 305 21.17 -27.07 -16.29
N ARG A 306 21.85 -27.82 -15.41
CA ARG A 306 22.62 -29.01 -15.85
C ARG A 306 21.71 -30.11 -16.39
N ALA A 307 20.58 -30.35 -15.73
CA ALA A 307 19.57 -31.29 -16.22
C ALA A 307 19.00 -30.85 -17.57
N GLU A 308 18.74 -29.56 -17.75
CA GLU A 308 18.24 -28.99 -19.00
C GLU A 308 19.26 -29.16 -20.14
N VAL A 309 20.54 -28.88 -19.90
CA VAL A 309 21.61 -29.11 -20.89
C VAL A 309 21.69 -30.58 -21.29
N ALA A 310 21.58 -31.50 -20.33
CA ALA A 310 21.55 -32.93 -20.60
C ALA A 310 20.32 -33.35 -21.42
N ALA A 311 19.17 -32.70 -21.21
CA ALA A 311 17.93 -32.97 -21.94
C ALA A 311 17.94 -32.41 -23.36
N ILE A 312 18.51 -31.22 -23.57
CA ILE A 312 18.64 -30.59 -24.90
C ILE A 312 19.51 -31.43 -25.84
N GLY A 313 20.62 -31.97 -25.34
CA GLY A 313 21.65 -32.59 -26.17
C GLY A 313 22.48 -31.55 -26.93
N GLY A 314 22.95 -31.84 -28.15
CA GLY A 314 23.71 -30.89 -28.97
C GLY A 314 23.51 -31.10 -30.47
N PRO A 315 23.73 -30.05 -31.30
CA PRO A 315 24.17 -28.68 -30.96
C PRO A 315 23.04 -27.74 -30.50
N PHE A 316 23.36 -26.73 -29.66
CA PHE A 316 22.42 -25.69 -29.23
C PHE A 316 23.09 -24.32 -29.00
N ALA A 317 22.31 -23.25 -29.07
CA ALA A 317 22.72 -21.88 -28.80
C ALA A 317 22.34 -21.47 -27.37
N VAL A 318 23.12 -20.57 -26.77
CA VAL A 318 22.82 -19.98 -25.45
C VAL A 318 22.58 -18.49 -25.63
N VAL A 319 21.42 -18.01 -25.16
CA VAL A 319 21.10 -16.59 -25.11
C VAL A 319 21.15 -16.13 -23.66
N THR A 320 21.98 -15.14 -23.39
CA THR A 320 22.18 -14.57 -22.06
C THR A 320 21.95 -13.05 -22.09
N ASP A 321 21.68 -12.47 -20.94
CA ASP A 321 21.75 -11.02 -20.73
C ASP A 321 22.98 -10.66 -19.88
N ARG A 322 23.08 -9.39 -19.46
CA ARG A 322 24.24 -8.90 -18.69
C ARG A 322 24.06 -9.01 -17.17
N SER A 323 23.03 -9.72 -16.70
CA SER A 323 22.84 -9.91 -15.27
C SER A 323 23.92 -10.80 -14.65
N PRO A 324 24.32 -10.54 -13.40
CA PRO A 324 25.20 -11.45 -12.66
C PRO A 324 24.67 -12.88 -12.61
N ARG A 325 23.35 -13.09 -12.43
CA ARG A 325 22.76 -14.43 -12.44
C ARG A 325 22.91 -15.12 -13.79
N ALA A 326 22.60 -14.44 -14.91
CA ALA A 326 22.69 -15.05 -16.23
C ALA A 326 24.14 -15.34 -16.65
N VAL A 327 25.10 -14.50 -16.25
CA VAL A 327 26.54 -14.76 -16.48
C VAL A 327 26.99 -16.02 -15.71
N ALA A 328 26.65 -16.12 -14.42
CA ALA A 328 26.96 -17.33 -13.64
C ALA A 328 26.27 -18.58 -14.22
N ALA A 329 25.05 -18.43 -14.71
CA ALA A 329 24.32 -19.51 -15.35
C ALA A 329 24.97 -19.97 -16.66
N GLU A 330 25.49 -19.04 -17.46
CA GLU A 330 26.18 -19.35 -18.70
C GLU A 330 27.45 -20.17 -18.43
N GLU A 331 28.19 -19.83 -17.37
CA GLU A 331 29.35 -20.61 -16.94
C GLU A 331 28.97 -22.06 -16.60
N VAL A 332 27.87 -22.27 -15.85
CA VAL A 332 27.34 -23.61 -15.52
C VAL A 332 26.93 -24.36 -16.79
N VAL A 333 26.21 -23.71 -17.70
CA VAL A 333 25.73 -24.33 -18.95
C VAL A 333 26.90 -24.74 -19.85
N ARG A 334 27.90 -23.87 -20.02
CA ARG A 334 29.08 -24.16 -20.86
C ARG A 334 29.94 -25.27 -20.25
N ALA A 335 30.13 -25.26 -18.92
CA ALA A 335 30.86 -26.31 -18.23
C ALA A 335 30.17 -27.68 -18.39
N GLU A 336 28.85 -27.72 -18.27
CA GLU A 336 28.10 -28.96 -18.41
C GLU A 336 28.05 -29.46 -19.86
N ALA A 337 27.87 -28.55 -20.83
CA ALA A 337 27.93 -28.90 -22.24
C ALA A 337 29.29 -29.52 -22.60
N ALA A 338 30.39 -28.93 -22.10
CA ALA A 338 31.72 -29.48 -22.27
C ALA A 338 31.87 -30.87 -21.62
N ARG A 339 31.34 -31.06 -20.41
CA ARG A 339 31.34 -32.35 -19.69
C ARG A 339 30.62 -33.46 -20.47
N LEU A 340 29.53 -33.12 -21.15
CA LEU A 340 28.70 -34.04 -21.93
C LEU A 340 29.11 -34.16 -23.41
N GLY A 341 30.09 -33.37 -23.86
CA GLY A 341 30.52 -33.33 -25.27
C GLY A 341 29.50 -32.67 -26.20
N HIS A 342 28.64 -31.80 -25.68
CA HIS A 342 27.65 -31.07 -26.47
C HIS A 342 28.26 -29.77 -27.03
N THR A 343 27.99 -29.49 -28.30
CA THR A 343 28.48 -28.26 -28.95
C THR A 343 27.54 -27.09 -28.66
N VAL A 344 28.10 -26.00 -28.09
CA VAL A 344 27.40 -24.72 -27.95
C VAL A 344 27.73 -23.86 -29.17
N ASP A 345 26.79 -23.77 -30.11
CA ASP A 345 26.91 -23.03 -31.36
C ASP A 345 25.87 -21.91 -31.42
N PRO A 346 26.28 -20.62 -31.51
CA PRO A 346 25.36 -19.49 -31.61
C PRO A 346 24.39 -19.54 -32.81
N SER A 347 24.71 -20.34 -33.83
CA SER A 347 23.89 -20.52 -35.03
C SER A 347 22.92 -21.70 -34.96
N ALA A 348 22.97 -22.51 -33.88
CA ALA A 348 22.09 -23.65 -33.72
C ALA A 348 20.62 -23.21 -33.57
N PRO A 349 19.67 -23.98 -34.13
CA PRO A 349 18.24 -23.63 -34.09
C PRO A 349 17.63 -23.81 -32.69
N THR A 350 18.16 -24.74 -31.89
CA THR A 350 17.73 -24.96 -30.50
C THR A 350 18.40 -23.95 -29.59
N VAL A 351 17.62 -23.21 -28.81
CA VAL A 351 18.12 -22.10 -27.99
C VAL A 351 17.80 -22.33 -26.51
N LEU A 352 18.80 -22.29 -25.63
CA LEU A 352 18.62 -22.17 -24.19
C LEU A 352 18.70 -20.70 -23.76
N ALA A 353 17.60 -20.16 -23.25
CA ALA A 353 17.54 -18.78 -22.75
C ALA A 353 17.85 -18.70 -21.26
N LEU A 354 18.88 -17.94 -20.91
CA LEU A 354 19.28 -17.61 -19.53
C LEU A 354 18.84 -16.19 -19.13
N GLY A 355 18.42 -15.38 -20.10
CA GLY A 355 17.94 -14.03 -19.89
C GLY A 355 17.26 -13.46 -21.12
N GLY A 356 16.63 -12.29 -20.95
CA GLY A 356 15.94 -11.57 -22.03
C GLY A 356 14.63 -12.18 -22.51
N ASP A 357 14.21 -11.74 -23.71
CA ASP A 357 12.86 -11.94 -24.27
C ASP A 357 12.74 -13.16 -25.20
N ALA A 358 13.66 -14.12 -25.06
CA ALA A 358 13.74 -15.25 -25.97
C ALA A 358 12.53 -16.17 -25.78
N ARG A 359 11.59 -16.12 -26.71
CA ARG A 359 10.53 -17.13 -26.88
C ARG A 359 11.18 -18.41 -27.39
N THR A 360 11.70 -19.19 -26.47
CA THR A 360 12.27 -20.51 -26.73
C THR A 360 11.60 -21.56 -25.85
N ASP A 361 11.72 -22.82 -26.26
CA ASP A 361 11.25 -24.00 -25.55
C ASP A 361 12.13 -24.33 -24.34
N HIS A 362 13.41 -23.93 -24.38
CA HIS A 362 14.37 -24.19 -23.29
C HIS A 362 14.73 -22.92 -22.54
N ARG A 363 14.37 -22.85 -21.26
CA ARG A 363 14.51 -21.63 -20.45
C ARG A 363 15.14 -21.95 -19.11
N ALA A 364 15.89 -20.99 -18.59
CA ALA A 364 16.35 -21.03 -17.22
C ALA A 364 15.16 -21.09 -16.24
N PRO A 365 15.33 -21.73 -15.06
CA PRO A 365 14.25 -21.96 -14.10
C PRO A 365 13.47 -20.70 -13.68
N TRP A 366 14.14 -19.56 -13.59
CA TRP A 366 13.51 -18.28 -13.21
C TRP A 366 12.72 -17.61 -14.35
N LEU A 367 12.85 -18.09 -15.59
CA LEU A 367 12.07 -17.61 -16.74
C LEU A 367 10.84 -18.48 -17.02
N THR A 368 10.68 -19.57 -16.27
CA THR A 368 9.56 -20.49 -16.35
C THR A 368 8.58 -20.17 -15.21
N PRO A 369 7.26 -20.26 -15.44
CA PRO A 369 6.28 -20.17 -14.35
C PRO A 369 6.58 -21.22 -13.26
N PRO A 370 6.37 -20.89 -11.98
CA PRO A 370 6.60 -21.82 -10.90
C PRO A 370 5.60 -22.98 -10.92
N ASP A 371 5.95 -24.08 -10.27
CA ASP A 371 5.03 -25.18 -10.02
C ASP A 371 3.96 -24.78 -9.01
N LEU A 372 2.70 -24.73 -9.47
CA LEU A 372 1.52 -24.38 -8.67
C LEU A 372 0.73 -25.60 -8.19
N THR A 373 1.33 -26.80 -8.17
CA THR A 373 0.65 -28.02 -7.70
C THR A 373 0.57 -28.11 -6.17
N THR A 374 1.39 -27.36 -5.45
CA THR A 374 1.39 -27.34 -3.98
C THR A 374 0.33 -26.37 -3.42
N PRO A 375 -0.31 -26.66 -2.26
CA PRO A 375 -1.28 -25.76 -1.65
C PRO A 375 -0.73 -24.36 -1.36
N GLU A 376 0.53 -24.27 -0.95
CA GLU A 376 1.19 -22.99 -0.65
C GLU A 376 1.40 -22.15 -1.92
N ALA A 377 1.77 -22.79 -3.04
CA ALA A 377 1.92 -22.11 -4.32
C ALA A 377 0.58 -21.66 -4.91
N GLN A 378 -0.49 -22.45 -4.72
CA GLN A 378 -1.84 -22.04 -5.07
C GLN A 378 -2.30 -20.82 -4.28
N ARG A 379 -2.08 -20.82 -2.96
CA ARG A 379 -2.38 -19.66 -2.12
C ARG A 379 -1.62 -18.41 -2.57
N TYR A 380 -0.33 -18.54 -2.90
CA TYR A 380 0.43 -17.44 -3.46
C TYR A 380 -0.22 -16.90 -4.74
N ALA A 381 -0.56 -17.77 -5.69
CA ALA A 381 -1.19 -17.38 -6.95
C ALA A 381 -2.56 -16.70 -6.74
N GLU A 382 -3.39 -17.20 -5.83
CA GLU A 382 -4.69 -16.61 -5.47
C GLU A 382 -4.52 -15.19 -4.89
N VAL A 383 -3.65 -15.04 -3.89
CA VAL A 383 -3.41 -13.73 -3.26
C VAL A 383 -2.80 -12.74 -4.25
N LEU A 384 -1.91 -13.21 -5.14
CA LEU A 384 -1.35 -12.38 -6.20
C LEU A 384 -2.43 -11.92 -7.18
N ALA A 385 -3.31 -12.82 -7.64
CA ALA A 385 -4.37 -12.48 -8.58
C ALA A 385 -5.40 -11.50 -7.99
N ASP A 386 -5.72 -11.64 -6.70
CA ASP A 386 -6.63 -10.74 -5.98
C ASP A 386 -6.02 -9.34 -5.78
N ALA A 387 -4.71 -9.28 -5.50
CA ALA A 387 -4.01 -8.04 -5.26
C ALA A 387 -3.61 -7.31 -6.56
N PHE A 388 -3.18 -8.06 -7.58
CA PHE A 388 -2.72 -7.58 -8.88
C PHE A 388 -3.35 -8.39 -10.01
N PRO A 389 -4.59 -8.05 -10.43
CA PRO A 389 -5.27 -8.75 -11.51
C PRO A 389 -4.44 -8.75 -12.81
N GLY A 390 -4.23 -9.95 -13.36
CA GLY A 390 -3.44 -10.17 -14.58
C GLY A 390 -1.94 -10.42 -14.33
N GLU A 391 -1.47 -10.36 -13.08
CA GLU A 391 -0.10 -10.74 -12.73
C GLU A 391 0.05 -12.27 -12.69
N ALA A 392 1.10 -12.79 -13.30
CA ALA A 392 1.41 -14.22 -13.29
C ALA A 392 2.41 -14.53 -12.15
N PRO A 393 2.26 -15.66 -11.46
CA PRO A 393 3.25 -16.13 -10.49
C PRO A 393 4.63 -16.28 -11.13
N THR A 394 5.68 -15.88 -10.41
CA THR A 394 7.07 -16.09 -10.82
C THR A 394 7.78 -17.00 -9.81
N THR A 395 8.82 -17.70 -10.25
CA THR A 395 9.64 -18.56 -9.37
C THR A 395 10.27 -17.76 -8.23
N SER A 396 10.81 -16.57 -8.52
CA SER A 396 11.35 -15.67 -7.49
C SER A 396 10.27 -15.14 -6.53
N GLY A 397 9.07 -14.86 -7.05
CA GLY A 397 7.90 -14.50 -6.26
C GLY A 397 7.50 -15.60 -5.29
N LEU A 398 7.34 -16.83 -5.77
CA LEU A 398 7.00 -17.98 -4.93
C LEU A 398 8.09 -18.25 -3.88
N ALA A 399 9.37 -18.18 -4.24
CA ALA A 399 10.47 -18.36 -3.29
C ALA A 399 10.40 -17.30 -2.17
N ALA A 400 10.22 -16.02 -2.53
CA ALA A 400 10.09 -14.93 -1.55
C ALA A 400 8.86 -15.10 -0.64
N TRP A 401 7.72 -15.50 -1.21
CA TRP A 401 6.50 -15.82 -0.47
C TRP A 401 6.74 -16.91 0.59
N LEU A 402 7.38 -18.02 0.21
CA LEU A 402 7.63 -19.16 1.09
C LEU A 402 8.65 -18.86 2.20
N THR A 403 9.55 -17.90 2.00
CA THR A 403 10.56 -17.49 3.00
C THR A 403 10.08 -16.40 3.94
N THR A 404 8.90 -15.82 3.68
CA THR A 404 8.34 -14.77 4.53
C THR A 404 7.61 -15.41 5.73
N PRO A 405 8.00 -15.09 6.97
CA PRO A 405 7.54 -15.76 8.18
C PRO A 405 6.10 -15.45 8.59
#